data_AF-A0A965MPG0-F1
#
_entry.id   AF-A0A965MPG0-F1
#
_cell.length_a   1.000
_cell.length_b   1.000
_cell.length_c   1.000
_cell.angle_alpha   90.00
_cell.angle_beta   90.00
_cell.angle_gamma   90.00
#
_symmetry.space_group_name_H-M   'P 1'
#
loop_
_entity.id
_entity.type
_entity.pdbx_description
1 polymer ?
#
loop_
_entity_poly.entity_id
_entity_poly.type
_entity_poly.pdbx_seq_one_letter_code
_entity_poly.pdbx_strand_id
1 'polypeptide(L)'
;MDYGNRPDGTKKSSGFFGPIKRPDGKVMTEISIGVGLNGKEVTIPLIVPTLDKNEIEYLLRNDPNSPSFMEDMPPSIVNKAVDHAVLRMNEGKSPFIEDGESAAALPE
;
A
#
# COMPACT_ATOMS: atom_id res chain seq x y z
N MET A 1 4.47 -13.88 11.49
CA MET A 1 5.54 -12.88 11.28
C MET A 1 5.05 -11.56 11.84
N ASP A 2 5.90 -10.79 12.52
CA ASP A 2 5.59 -9.41 12.93
C ASP A 2 6.25 -8.45 11.93
N TYR A 3 5.46 -7.64 11.24
CA TYR A 3 5.92 -6.65 10.26
C TYR A 3 5.95 -5.22 10.83
N GLY A 4 5.72 -5.08 12.14
CA GLY A 4 5.63 -3.79 12.82
C GLY A 4 4.23 -3.20 12.80
N ASN A 5 4.13 -1.91 13.13
CA ASN A 5 2.87 -1.17 13.20
C ASN A 5 2.78 -0.14 12.05
N ARG A 6 1.55 0.18 11.67
CA ARG A 6 1.21 1.31 10.80
C ARG A 6 1.34 2.64 11.56
N PRO A 7 1.31 3.79 10.87
CA PRO A 7 1.34 5.10 11.52
C PRO A 7 0.21 5.31 12.55
N ASP A 8 -0.94 4.67 12.35
CA ASP A 8 -2.09 4.71 13.27
C ASP A 8 -1.99 3.73 14.46
N GLY A 9 -0.90 2.96 14.56
CA GLY A 9 -0.66 1.99 15.63
C GLY A 9 -1.23 0.60 15.38
N THR A 10 -2.02 0.38 14.32
CA THR A 10 -2.51 -0.96 13.95
C THR A 10 -1.38 -1.85 13.44
N LYS A 11 -1.49 -3.17 13.61
CA LYS A 11 -0.47 -4.12 13.13
C LYS A 11 -0.45 -4.20 11.61
N LYS A 12 0.74 -4.12 11.02
CA LYS A 12 0.94 -4.40 9.59
C LYS A 12 0.66 -5.87 9.29
N SER A 13 -0.05 -6.12 8.20
CA SER A 13 -0.23 -7.46 7.65
C SER A 13 0.88 -7.79 6.64
N SER A 14 0.78 -8.95 6.01
CA SER A 14 1.73 -9.38 4.97
C SER A 14 1.69 -8.51 3.71
N GLY A 15 0.67 -7.66 3.54
CA GLY A 15 0.47 -6.84 2.34
C GLY A 15 -0.17 -7.63 1.20
N PHE A 16 -0.73 -6.92 0.22
CA PHE A 16 -1.50 -7.54 -0.87
C PHE A 16 -0.69 -8.47 -1.77
N PHE A 17 0.64 -8.35 -1.78
CA PHE A 17 1.53 -9.23 -2.54
C PHE A 17 2.46 -10.07 -1.64
N GLY A 18 2.18 -10.11 -0.34
CA GLY A 18 3.10 -10.65 0.64
C GLY A 18 4.41 -9.82 0.75
N PRO A 19 5.44 -10.37 1.39
CA PRO A 19 6.75 -9.72 1.50
C PRO A 19 7.44 -9.56 0.13
N ILE A 20 7.71 -8.31 -0.26
CA ILE A 20 8.39 -7.96 -1.51
C ILE A 20 9.85 -7.59 -1.23
N LYS A 21 10.79 -8.17 -1.98
CA LYS A 21 12.21 -7.84 -1.87
C LYS A 21 12.51 -6.54 -2.61
N ARG A 22 13.11 -5.58 -1.89
CA ARG A 22 13.57 -4.31 -2.45
C ARG A 22 14.96 -4.45 -3.11
N PRO A 23 15.32 -3.56 -4.05
CA PRO A 23 16.66 -3.52 -4.63
C PRO A 23 17.78 -3.30 -3.60
N ASP A 24 17.50 -2.61 -2.49
CA ASP A 24 18.45 -2.39 -1.39
C ASP A 24 18.62 -3.62 -0.47
N GLY A 25 18.01 -4.75 -0.82
CA GLY A 25 18.07 -6.00 -0.06
C GLY A 25 17.09 -6.08 1.11
N LYS A 26 16.38 -5.01 1.45
CA LYS A 26 15.35 -5.02 2.49
C LYS A 26 14.04 -5.63 1.98
N VAL A 27 13.10 -5.83 2.90
CA VAL A 27 11.76 -6.34 2.61
C VAL A 27 10.74 -5.24 2.86
N MET A 28 9.71 -5.16 2.01
CA MET A 28 8.58 -4.26 2.12
C MET A 28 7.28 -5.04 1.94
N THR A 29 6.30 -4.78 2.80
CA THR A 29 4.95 -5.38 2.69
C THR A 29 3.92 -4.34 2.28
N GLU A 30 4.04 -3.11 2.77
CA GLU A 30 3.12 -2.00 2.48
C GLU A 30 3.78 -0.64 2.74
N ILE A 31 3.27 0.38 2.04
CA ILE A 31 3.48 1.82 2.32
C ILE A 31 2.11 2.42 2.58
N SER A 32 1.95 3.17 3.67
CA SER A 32 0.67 3.75 4.09
C SER A 32 0.65 5.26 3.88
N ILE A 33 -0.47 5.80 3.41
CA ILE A 33 -0.72 7.24 3.35
C ILE A 33 -2.08 7.59 3.98
N GLY A 34 -2.22 8.80 4.50
CA GLY A 34 -3.51 9.36 4.91
C GLY A 34 -4.17 10.08 3.72
N VAL A 35 -5.44 9.80 3.49
CA VAL A 35 -6.25 10.46 2.45
C VAL A 35 -7.58 10.94 3.03
N GLY A 36 -8.12 12.04 2.50
CA GLY A 36 -9.46 12.49 2.84
C GLY A 36 -10.53 11.74 2.05
N LEU A 37 -11.27 10.84 2.69
CA LEU A 37 -12.42 10.14 2.11
C LEU A 37 -13.69 10.46 2.88
N ASN A 38 -14.73 10.93 2.18
CA ASN A 38 -16.03 11.26 2.77
C ASN A 38 -15.94 12.20 3.99
N GLY A 39 -15.04 13.19 3.94
CA GLY A 39 -14.85 14.16 5.01
C GLY A 39 -14.11 13.63 6.24
N LYS A 40 -13.51 12.43 6.16
CA LYS A 40 -12.68 11.83 7.21
C LYS A 40 -11.30 11.48 6.66
N GLU A 41 -10.28 11.59 7.50
CA GLU A 41 -8.96 11.05 7.18
C GLU A 41 -9.01 9.52 7.31
N VAL A 42 -8.52 8.82 6.28
CA VAL A 42 -8.45 7.37 6.20
C VAL A 42 -7.05 6.96 5.79
N THR A 43 -6.44 6.06 6.56
CA THR A 43 -5.16 5.45 6.21
C THR A 43 -5.37 4.35 5.18
N ILE A 44 -4.64 4.39 4.05
CA ILE A 44 -4.75 3.39 2.97
C ILE A 44 -3.37 2.88 2.55
N PRO A 45 -3.24 1.65 2.02
CA PRO A 45 -2.01 1.17 1.42
C PRO A 45 -1.82 1.71 0.00
N LEU A 46 -0.61 2.14 -0.34
CA LEU A 46 -0.23 2.43 -1.73
C LEU A 46 0.00 1.17 -2.56
N ILE A 47 0.52 0.11 -1.94
CA ILE A 47 0.80 -1.16 -2.62
C ILE A 47 -0.48 -1.98 -2.66
N VAL A 48 -1.19 -1.92 -3.80
CA VAL A 48 -2.50 -2.57 -4.01
C VAL A 48 -2.52 -3.45 -5.27
N PRO A 49 -3.43 -4.44 -5.37
CA PRO A 49 -3.49 -5.39 -6.50
C PRO A 49 -3.70 -4.79 -7.89
N THR A 50 -4.18 -3.55 -7.97
CA THR A 50 -4.49 -2.87 -9.23
C THR A 50 -3.29 -2.13 -9.84
N LEU A 51 -2.16 -2.06 -9.12
CA LEU A 51 -0.93 -1.48 -9.62
C LEU A 51 -0.32 -2.33 -10.74
N ASP A 52 0.32 -1.67 -11.70
CA ASP A 52 1.14 -2.34 -12.69
C ASP A 52 2.59 -2.53 -12.20
N LYS A 53 3.38 -3.24 -12.99
CA LYS A 53 4.78 -3.53 -12.68
C LYS A 53 5.62 -2.26 -12.46
N ASN A 54 5.46 -1.25 -13.32
CA ASN A 54 6.27 -0.04 -13.24
C ASN A 54 5.94 0.76 -11.98
N GLU A 55 4.68 0.80 -11.60
CA GLU A 55 4.22 1.43 -10.36
C GLU A 55 4.73 0.71 -9.11
N ILE A 56 4.70 -0.63 -9.10
CA ILE A 56 5.31 -1.42 -8.03
C ILE A 56 6.81 -1.16 -7.95
N GLU A 57 7.52 -1.21 -9.08
CA GLU A 57 8.95 -0.93 -9.13
C GLU A 57 9.30 0.48 -8.65
N TYR A 58 8.48 1.47 -8.99
CA TYR A 58 8.62 2.84 -8.49
C TYR A 58 8.55 2.87 -6.96
N LEU A 59 7.53 2.25 -6.36
CA LEU A 59 7.39 2.22 -4.90
C LEU A 59 8.52 1.47 -4.20
N LEU A 60 9.06 0.41 -4.81
CA LEU A 60 10.15 -0.37 -4.22
C LEU A 60 11.50 0.36 -4.27
N ARG A 61 11.74 1.15 -5.32
CA ARG A 61 13.00 1.88 -5.56
C ARG A 61 13.09 3.18 -4.75
N ASN A 62 11.97 3.85 -4.50
CA ASN A 62 11.96 5.14 -3.81
C ASN A 62 11.83 5.00 -2.28
N ASP A 63 12.40 5.94 -1.53
CA ASP A 63 12.28 5.95 -0.06
C ASP A 63 10.99 6.68 0.37
N PRO A 64 10.04 5.99 1.02
CA PRO A 64 8.81 6.63 1.51
C PRO A 64 9.05 7.71 2.57
N ASN A 65 10.24 7.78 3.17
CA ASN A 65 10.61 8.83 4.13
C ASN A 65 11.28 10.04 3.47
N SER A 66 11.53 10.00 2.16
CA SER A 66 12.06 11.16 1.42
C SER A 66 11.02 12.28 1.40
N PRO A 67 11.41 13.56 1.62
CA PRO A 67 10.50 14.70 1.45
C PRO A 67 9.87 14.77 0.06
N SER A 68 10.59 14.35 -0.97
CA SER A 68 10.11 14.36 -2.36
C SER A 68 9.24 13.15 -2.71
N PHE A 69 9.08 12.16 -1.82
CA PHE A 69 8.39 10.91 -2.14
C PHE A 69 6.96 11.13 -2.65
N MET A 70 6.21 12.00 -1.98
CA MET A 70 4.85 12.35 -2.38
C MET A 70 4.82 13.39 -3.51
N GLU A 71 5.85 14.23 -3.65
CA GLU A 71 5.96 15.22 -4.72
C GLU A 71 6.19 14.54 -6.08
N ASP A 72 7.06 13.54 -6.11
CA ASP A 72 7.43 12.79 -7.31
C ASP A 72 6.45 11.63 -7.61
N MET A 73 5.51 11.34 -6.69
CA MET A 73 4.59 10.20 -6.79
C MET A 73 3.73 10.26 -8.07
N PRO A 74 3.79 9.25 -8.95
CA PRO A 74 2.88 9.15 -10.07
C PRO A 74 1.42 9.19 -9.60
N PRO A 75 0.59 10.12 -10.12
CA PRO A 75 -0.80 10.26 -9.67
C PRO A 75 -1.63 8.98 -9.84
N SER A 76 -1.29 8.13 -10.81
CA SER A 76 -1.95 6.85 -11.05
C SER A 76 -1.87 5.91 -9.85
N ILE A 77 -0.76 5.92 -9.10
CA ILE A 77 -0.58 5.08 -7.92
C ILE A 77 -1.57 5.50 -6.82
N VAL A 78 -1.65 6.80 -6.54
CA VAL A 78 -2.55 7.33 -5.52
C VAL A 78 -4.01 7.09 -5.91
N ASN A 79 -4.37 7.34 -7.17
CA ASN A 79 -5.73 7.09 -7.66
C ASN A 79 -6.13 5.62 -7.52
N LYS A 80 -5.26 4.69 -7.96
CA LYS A 80 -5.51 3.25 -7.82
C LYS A 80 -5.62 2.80 -6.37
N ALA A 81 -4.79 3.35 -5.48
CA ALA A 81 -4.85 3.09 -4.04
C ALA A 81 -6.18 3.57 -3.43
N VAL A 82 -6.62 4.78 -3.79
CA VAL A 82 -7.91 5.35 -3.35
C VAL A 82 -9.07 4.53 -3.88
N ASP A 83 -9.11 4.23 -5.18
CA ASP A 83 -10.18 3.42 -5.80
C ASP A 83 -10.27 2.04 -5.17
N HIS A 84 -9.12 1.41 -4.89
CA HIS A 84 -9.06 0.12 -4.23
C HIS A 84 -9.58 0.20 -2.78
N ALA A 85 -9.18 1.22 -2.03
CA ALA A 85 -9.66 1.43 -0.66
C ALA A 85 -11.17 1.67 -0.63
N VAL A 86 -11.70 2.52 -1.53
CA VAL A 86 -13.14 2.79 -1.66
C VAL A 86 -13.90 1.51 -1.99
N LEU A 87 -13.41 0.71 -2.94
CA LEU A 87 -14.01 -0.58 -3.29
C LEU A 87 -14.10 -1.50 -2.06
N ARG A 88 -12.99 -1.69 -1.34
CA ARG A 88 -12.94 -2.55 -0.15
C ARG A 88 -13.86 -2.05 0.97
N MET A 89 -13.85 -0.74 1.23
CA MET A 89 -14.71 -0.13 2.25
C MET A 89 -16.21 -0.26 1.91
N ASN A 90 -16.58 -0.16 0.64
CA ASN A 90 -17.95 -0.40 0.18
C ASN A 90 -18.39 -1.86 0.38
N GLU A 91 -17.44 -2.80 0.38
CA GLU A 91 -17.66 -4.22 0.72
C GLU A 91 -17.60 -4.49 2.23
N GLY A 92 -17.42 -3.47 3.07
CA GLY A 92 -17.29 -3.60 4.53
C GLY A 92 -15.95 -4.15 4.99
N LYS A 93 -14.92 -4.14 4.13
CA LYS A 93 -13.56 -4.61 4.42
C LYS A 93 -12.64 -3.46 4.80
N SER A 94 -11.55 -3.78 5.51
CA SER A 94 -10.43 -2.85 5.73
C SER A 94 -9.79 -2.43 4.39
N PRO A 95 -9.28 -1.19 4.21
CA PRO A 95 -8.44 -0.83 3.06
C PRO A 95 -7.18 -1.70 2.91
N PHE A 96 -6.71 -2.27 4.02
CA PHE A 96 -5.59 -3.19 4.06
C PHE A 96 -6.05 -4.63 3.89
N ILE A 97 -5.14 -5.50 3.45
CA ILE A 97 -5.38 -6.95 3.49
C ILE A 97 -5.47 -7.43 4.95
N GLU A 98 -6.49 -8.23 5.24
CA GLU A 98 -6.74 -8.81 6.56
C GLU A 98 -6.23 -10.24 6.67
N ASP A 99 -6.03 -10.71 7.91
CA ASP A 99 -5.58 -12.07 8.16
C ASP A 99 -6.65 -13.08 7.69
N GLY A 100 -6.26 -13.99 6.79
CA GLY A 100 -7.15 -14.97 6.15
C GLY A 100 -7.47 -14.65 4.69
N GLU A 101 -7.13 -13.45 4.20
CA GLU A 101 -7.14 -13.15 2.77
C GLU A 101 -5.88 -13.68 2.08
N SER A 102 -6.01 -14.08 0.81
CA SER A 102 -4.89 -14.55 0.00
C SER A 102 -4.17 -13.39 -0.67
N ALA A 103 -2.84 -13.40 -0.63
CA ALA A 103 -2.02 -12.46 -1.39
C ALA A 103 -2.20 -12.69 -2.90
N ALA A 104 -2.21 -11.59 -3.66
CA ALA A 104 -2.14 -11.58 -5.11
C ALA A 104 -0.71 -11.91 -5.58
N ALA A 105 -0.60 -12.40 -6.81
CA ALA A 105 0.68 -12.47 -7.50
C ALA A 105 1.17 -11.07 -7.88
N LEU A 106 2.48 -10.84 -7.82
CA LEU A 106 3.07 -9.59 -8.34
C LEU A 106 2.82 -9.50 -9.86
N PRO A 107 2.52 -8.30 -10.39
CA PRO A 107 2.38 -8.10 -11.82
C PRO A 107 3.72 -8.36 -12.55
N GLU A 108 3.65 -8.97 -13.73
CA GLU A 108 4.82 -9.33 -14.58
C GLU A 108 5.38 -8.15 -15.39
#